data_AF-A0AAN0RE36-F1
#
_entry.id   AF-A0AAN0RE36-F1
#
_cell.length_a   1.000
_cell.length_b   1.000
_cell.length_c   1.000
_cell.angle_alpha   90.00
_cell.angle_beta   90.00
_cell.angle_gamma   90.00
#
_symmetry.space_group_name_H-M   'P 1'
#
loop_
_entity.id
_entity.type
_entity.pdbx_description
1 polymer ?
#
loop_
_entity_poly.entity_id
_entity_poly.type
_entity_poly.pdbx_seq_one_letter_code
_entity_poly.pdbx_strand_id
1 'polypeptide(L)'
;MITVKYIRNFFYSPSFWIILSFIFITIILYYGSFPAHAADTNGASTGGLPWDTPITTIRKDLSGPVAFAFALVGIFATGATLIWGGEISEFTRRMMYLVLVICILVFSNTLLTGSLFTGAMVPASGLTMNTAKANALVHHVPTEMVCK
;
A
#
# COMPACT_ATOMS: atom_id res chain seq x y z
N MET A 1 35.25 -6.41 -37.93
CA MET A 1 35.10 -5.07 -37.30
C MET A 1 33.74 -4.40 -37.61
N ILE A 2 33.15 -4.60 -38.79
CA ILE A 2 31.88 -3.97 -39.22
C ILE A 2 30.66 -4.51 -38.45
N THR A 3 30.64 -5.81 -38.12
CA THR A 3 29.51 -6.48 -37.45
C THR A 3 29.23 -5.96 -36.03
N VAL A 4 30.28 -5.65 -35.26
CA VAL A 4 30.16 -5.14 -33.88
C VAL A 4 29.58 -3.73 -33.84
N LYS A 5 29.86 -2.91 -34.87
CA LYS A 5 29.35 -1.53 -34.98
C LYS A 5 27.86 -1.52 -35.34
N TYR A 6 27.42 -2.45 -36.18
CA TYR A 6 26.01 -2.62 -36.54
C TYR A 6 25.16 -3.05 -35.34
N ILE A 7 25.64 -4.05 -34.58
CA ILE A 7 25.01 -4.54 -33.35
C ILE A 7 24.86 -3.40 -32.34
N ARG A 8 25.94 -2.65 -32.06
CA ARG A 8 25.89 -1.51 -31.14
C ARG A 8 24.92 -0.42 -31.60
N ASN A 9 24.86 -0.14 -32.90
CA ASN A 9 23.97 0.88 -33.45
C ASN A 9 22.50 0.47 -33.37
N PHE A 10 22.23 -0.83 -33.47
CA PHE A 10 20.89 -1.40 -33.26
C PHE A 10 20.41 -1.20 -31.81
N PHE A 11 21.26 -1.54 -30.84
CA PHE A 11 20.97 -1.36 -29.40
C PHE A 11 20.92 0.11 -28.93
N TYR A 12 21.47 1.05 -29.69
CA TYR A 12 21.41 2.49 -29.37
C TYR A 12 20.33 3.25 -30.15
N SER A 13 19.55 2.56 -30.99
CA SER A 13 18.47 3.20 -31.72
C SER A 13 17.30 3.54 -30.77
N PRO A 14 16.70 4.74 -30.84
CA PRO A 14 15.60 5.15 -29.95
C PRO A 14 14.39 4.22 -30.03
N SER A 15 14.15 3.63 -31.21
CA SER A 15 13.06 2.69 -31.46
C SER A 15 13.22 1.37 -30.72
N PHE A 16 14.44 0.86 -30.55
CA PHE A 16 14.69 -0.38 -29.80
C PHE A 16 14.29 -0.25 -28.32
N TRP A 17 14.64 0.88 -27.69
CA TRP A 17 14.29 1.16 -26.29
C TRP A 17 12.79 1.35 -26.07
N ILE A 18 12.10 1.97 -27.02
CA ILE A 18 10.64 2.13 -26.97
C ILE A 18 9.94 0.76 -27.03
N ILE A 19 10.37 -0.12 -27.94
CA ILE A 19 9.79 -1.47 -28.09
C ILE A 19 10.05 -2.32 -26.84
N LEU A 20 11.26 -2.26 -26.26
CA LEU A 20 11.61 -2.96 -25.03
C LEU A 20 10.73 -2.52 -23.86
N SER A 21 10.50 -1.20 -23.71
CA SER A 21 9.65 -0.65 -22.65
C SER A 21 8.20 -1.10 -22.82
N PHE A 22 7.69 -1.15 -24.05
CA PHE A 22 6.31 -1.57 -24.33
C PHE A 22 6.11 -3.07 -24.03
N ILE A 23 7.10 -3.90 -24.37
CA ILE A 23 7.13 -5.33 -24.03
C ILE A 23 7.18 -5.53 -22.51
N PHE A 24 8.02 -4.77 -21.80
CA PHE A 24 8.17 -4.85 -20.35
C PHE A 24 6.87 -4.46 -19.63
N ILE A 25 6.21 -3.38 -20.07
CA ILE A 25 4.90 -2.96 -19.55
C ILE A 25 3.84 -4.04 -19.79
N THR A 26 3.80 -4.63 -20.99
CA THR A 26 2.83 -5.68 -21.33
C THR A 26 3.03 -6.94 -20.50
N ILE A 27 4.30 -7.31 -20.24
CA ILE A 27 4.68 -8.41 -19.35
C ILE A 27 4.18 -8.15 -17.92
N ILE A 28 4.40 -6.95 -17.39
CA ILE A 28 3.94 -6.58 -16.04
C ILE A 28 2.42 -6.67 -15.94
N LEU A 29 1.68 -6.23 -16.97
CA LEU A 29 0.22 -6.30 -16.99
C LEU A 29 -0.30 -7.74 -17.12
N TYR A 30 0.39 -8.58 -17.88
CA TYR A 30 0.05 -10.00 -18.04
C TYR A 30 0.28 -10.79 -16.76
N TYR A 31 1.41 -10.58 -16.07
CA TYR A 31 1.71 -11.26 -14.81
C TYR A 31 1.05 -10.61 -13.59
N GLY A 32 0.66 -9.33 -13.67
CA GLY A 32 -0.05 -8.60 -12.61
C GLY A 32 -1.52 -9.01 -12.45
N SER A 33 -2.06 -9.84 -13.35
CA SER A 33 -3.43 -10.33 -13.30
C SER A 33 -3.61 -11.60 -12.45
N PHE A 34 -2.55 -12.12 -11.81
CA PHE A 34 -2.63 -13.22 -10.84
C PHE A 34 -2.73 -12.67 -9.40
N PRO A 35 -3.90 -12.73 -8.74
CA PRO A 35 -4.06 -12.23 -7.38
C PRO A 35 -3.57 -13.27 -6.36
N ALA A 36 -2.30 -13.18 -5.96
CA ALA A 36 -1.69 -13.66 -4.70
C ALA A 36 -0.18 -13.49 -4.88
N HIS A 37 0.51 -12.64 -4.11
CA HIS A 37 0.91 -12.93 -2.75
C HIS A 37 1.00 -11.65 -1.90
N ALA A 38 0.69 -11.78 -0.61
CA ALA A 38 0.65 -10.74 0.43
C ALA A 38 -0.62 -9.87 0.48
N ALA A 39 -1.80 -10.51 0.52
CA ALA A 39 -2.92 -9.93 1.24
C ALA A 39 -2.65 -10.10 2.75
N ASP A 40 -1.99 -9.12 3.35
CA ASP A 40 -1.96 -8.95 4.81
C ASP A 40 -3.41 -8.74 5.27
N THR A 41 -4.06 -9.82 5.69
CA THR A 41 -5.30 -9.69 6.46
C THR A 41 -4.90 -9.16 7.82
N ASN A 42 -5.19 -7.88 8.05
CA ASN A 42 -5.15 -7.27 9.37
C ASN A 42 -5.92 -8.18 10.35
N GLY A 43 -5.20 -8.98 11.13
CA GLY A 43 -5.72 -9.68 12.31
C GLY A 43 -6.05 -11.16 12.21
N ALA A 44 -5.84 -11.87 11.09
CA ALA A 44 -6.03 -13.33 11.07
C ALA A 44 -4.70 -14.07 11.26
N SER A 45 -4.24 -14.11 12.52
CA SER A 45 -3.11 -14.90 13.02
C SER A 45 -3.32 -16.41 12.83
N THR A 46 -3.26 -16.88 11.59
CA THR A 46 -3.39 -18.30 11.27
C THR A 46 -2.00 -18.91 11.14
N GLY A 47 -1.41 -19.29 12.28
CA GLY A 47 -0.21 -20.13 12.33
C GLY A 47 1.11 -19.37 12.48
N GLY A 48 1.32 -18.78 13.67
CA GLY A 48 2.55 -18.06 14.00
C GLY A 48 3.79 -18.96 13.99
N LEU A 49 4.58 -18.84 12.93
CA LEU A 49 5.95 -19.32 12.93
C LEU A 49 6.80 -18.34 13.77
N PRO A 50 7.83 -18.79 14.51
CA PRO A 50 8.59 -17.92 15.44
C PRO A 50 9.24 -16.69 14.78
N TRP A 51 9.45 -16.73 13.46
CA TRP A 51 10.05 -15.65 12.68
C TRP A 51 9.04 -14.58 12.24
N ASP A 52 7.75 -14.80 12.41
CA ASP A 52 6.70 -13.86 12.00
C ASP A 52 6.57 -12.68 12.99
N THR A 53 6.82 -12.95 14.27
CA THR A 53 6.83 -11.95 15.35
C THR A 53 7.91 -10.87 15.17
N PRO A 54 9.19 -11.20 14.90
CA PRO A 54 10.21 -10.17 14.67
C PRO A 54 9.97 -9.37 13.38
N ILE A 55 9.46 -9.98 12.31
CA ILE A 55 9.13 -9.24 11.07
C ILE A 55 7.99 -8.24 11.31
N THR A 56 6.95 -8.66 12.03
CA THR A 56 5.81 -7.80 12.36
C THR A 56 6.24 -6.64 13.27
N THR A 57 7.18 -6.89 14.19
CA THR A 57 7.74 -5.87 15.09
C THR A 57 8.56 -4.83 14.32
N ILE A 58 9.43 -5.27 13.41
CA ILE A 58 10.22 -4.37 12.54
C ILE A 58 9.29 -3.46 11.71
N ARG A 59 8.22 -4.02 11.13
CA ARG A 59 7.23 -3.24 10.38
C ARG A 59 6.57 -2.16 11.26
N LYS A 60 6.25 -2.49 12.51
CA LYS A 60 5.61 -1.59 13.47
C LYS A 60 6.55 -0.45 13.91
N ASP A 61 7.82 -0.77 14.15
CA ASP A 61 8.82 0.21 14.57
C ASP A 61 9.15 1.18 13.43
N LEU A 62 9.31 0.66 12.21
CA LEU A 62 9.61 1.44 11.02
C LEU A 62 8.47 2.41 10.65
N SER A 63 7.23 2.00 10.90
CA SER A 63 6.03 2.80 10.59
C SER A 63 5.64 3.78 11.70
N GLY A 64 6.20 3.64 12.92
CA GLY A 64 5.82 4.43 14.09
C GLY A 64 6.95 5.33 14.60
N PRO A 65 7.67 4.96 15.68
CA PRO A 65 8.69 5.82 16.31
C PRO A 65 9.82 6.25 15.38
N VAL A 66 10.20 5.41 14.42
CA VAL A 66 11.31 5.69 13.49
C VAL A 66 10.98 6.85 12.54
N ALA A 67 9.74 6.94 12.06
CA ALA A 67 9.31 8.04 11.21
C ALA A 67 9.42 9.40 11.93
N PHE A 68 9.11 9.43 13.23
CA PHE A 68 9.25 10.63 14.05
C PHE A 68 10.72 11.05 14.24
N ALA A 69 11.61 10.07 14.43
CA ALA A 69 13.05 10.32 14.55
C ALA A 69 13.62 10.98 13.28
N PHE A 70 13.24 10.49 12.10
CA PHE A 70 13.68 11.09 10.83
C PHE A 70 13.14 12.50 10.61
N ALA A 71 11.87 12.76 10.96
CA ALA A 71 11.29 14.10 10.90
C ALA A 71 12.06 15.09 11.79
N LEU A 72 12.40 14.66 13.01
CA LEU A 72 13.15 15.48 13.97
C LEU A 72 14.56 15.80 13.48
N VAL A 73 15.31 14.80 13.00
CA VAL A 73 16.66 15.00 12.45
C VAL A 73 16.65 15.92 11.23
N GLY A 74 15.66 15.79 10.34
CA GLY A 74 15.53 16.66 9.17
C GLY A 74 15.32 18.13 9.55
N ILE A 75 14.49 18.39 10.57
CA ILE A 75 14.22 19.76 11.06
C ILE A 75 15.49 20.35 11.68
N PHE A 76 16.20 19.59 12.53
CA PHE A 76 17.45 20.06 13.12
C PHE A 76 18.54 20.32 12.08
N ALA A 77 18.70 19.45 11.09
CA ALA A 77 19.68 19.63 10.02
C ALA A 77 19.40 20.89 9.18
N THR A 78 18.12 21.12 8.84
CA THR A 78 17.69 22.27 8.03
C THR A 78 17.73 23.58 8.85
N GLY A 79 17.40 23.52 10.14
CA GLY A 79 17.53 24.65 11.07
C GLY A 79 18.98 25.04 11.34
N ALA A 80 19.88 24.05 11.49
CA ALA A 80 21.30 24.30 11.67
C ALA A 80 21.90 25.01 10.46
N THR A 81 21.55 24.63 9.23
CA THR A 81 22.02 25.34 8.02
C THR A 81 21.62 26.82 7.98
N LEU A 82 20.52 27.21 8.62
CA LEU A 82 20.06 28.61 8.63
C LEU A 82 20.83 29.48 9.64
N ILE A 83 21.17 28.91 10.80
CA ILE A 83 21.92 29.63 11.86
C ILE A 83 23.35 29.95 11.41
N TRP A 84 23.95 29.09 10.59
CA TRP A 84 25.34 29.25 10.11
C TRP A 84 25.46 30.08 8.82
N GLY A 85 24.40 30.79 8.40
CA GLY A 85 24.44 31.68 7.22
C GLY A 85 24.28 30.98 5.87
N GLY A 86 23.60 29.82 5.85
CA GLY A 86 23.29 29.10 4.61
C GLY A 86 22.35 29.87 3.68
N GLU A 87 22.53 29.66 2.37
CA GLU A 87 21.74 30.29 1.33
C GLU A 87 20.23 30.01 1.53
N ILE A 88 19.38 31.05 1.56
CA ILE A 88 17.92 30.92 1.76
C ILE A 88 17.27 29.98 0.72
N SER A 89 17.87 29.93 -0.48
CA SER A 89 17.49 29.02 -1.56
C SER A 89 17.71 27.54 -1.18
N GLU A 90 18.84 27.22 -0.54
CA GLU A 90 19.16 25.88 -0.04
C GLU A 90 18.23 25.47 1.11
N PHE A 91 17.90 26.38 2.02
CA PHE A 91 16.94 26.13 3.11
C PHE A 91 15.57 25.71 2.57
N THR A 92 15.04 26.51 1.64
CA THR A 92 13.70 26.29 1.07
C THR A 92 13.65 24.98 0.30
N ARG A 93 14.71 24.69 -0.47
CA ARG A 93 14.83 23.44 -1.24
C ARG A 93 14.90 22.21 -0.32
N ARG A 94 15.68 22.27 0.77
CA ARG A 94 15.77 21.17 1.76
C ARG A 94 14.45 20.97 2.51
N MET A 95 13.76 22.05 2.87
CA MET A 95 12.45 21.97 3.54
C MET A 95 11.38 21.32 2.64
N MET A 96 11.34 21.66 1.35
CA MET A 96 10.42 21.03 0.40
C MET A 96 10.67 19.52 0.28
N TYR A 97 11.93 19.09 0.14
CA TYR A 97 12.27 17.66 0.08
C TYR A 97 11.92 16.92 1.37
N LEU A 98 12.16 17.54 2.53
CA LEU A 98 11.81 16.98 3.83
C LEU A 98 10.30 16.73 3.94
N VAL A 99 9.48 17.72 3.59
CA VAL A 99 8.00 17.57 3.59
C VAL A 99 7.56 16.47 2.63
N LEU A 100 8.17 16.39 1.44
CA LEU A 100 7.85 15.37 0.45
C LEU A 100 8.11 13.95 0.99
N VAL A 101 9.23 13.75 1.69
CA VAL A 101 9.56 12.47 2.36
C VAL A 101 8.54 12.13 3.45
N ILE A 102 8.22 13.07 4.34
CA ILE A 102 7.24 12.81 5.43
C ILE A 102 5.86 12.50 4.86
N CYS A 103 5.40 13.23 3.84
CA CYS A 103 4.13 12.96 3.17
C CYS A 103 4.08 11.54 2.60
N ILE A 104 5.15 11.09 1.93
CA ILE A 104 5.23 9.73 1.39
C ILE A 104 5.20 8.69 2.52
N LEU A 105 5.92 8.91 3.62
CA LEU A 105 5.93 7.97 4.76
C LEU A 105 4.54 7.81 5.39
N VAL A 106 3.83 8.92 5.64
CA VAL A 106 2.48 8.91 6.24
C VAL A 106 1.44 8.35 5.27
N PHE A 107 1.55 8.70 3.98
CA PHE A 107 0.68 8.19 2.93
C PHE A 107 0.88 6.69 2.72
N SER A 108 2.11 6.18 2.80
CA SER A 108 2.42 4.76 2.63
C SER A 108 1.74 3.90 3.70
N ASN A 109 1.72 4.36 4.96
CA ASN A 109 1.00 3.65 6.02
C ASN A 109 -0.51 3.59 5.76
N THR A 110 -1.09 4.71 5.30
CA THR A 110 -2.51 4.81 4.92
C THR A 110 -2.84 3.99 3.67
N LEU A 111 -1.93 3.86 2.71
CA LEU A 111 -2.13 2.98 1.55
C LEU A 111 -2.10 1.50 1.93
N LEU A 112 -1.18 1.10 2.82
CA LEU A 112 -1.01 -0.31 3.21
C LEU A 112 -2.08 -0.79 4.19
N THR A 113 -2.58 0.10 5.05
CA THR A 113 -3.54 -0.23 6.12
C THR A 113 -4.95 0.26 5.80
N GLY A 114 -5.09 1.22 4.88
CA GLY A 114 -6.37 1.82 4.52
C GLY A 114 -7.25 0.89 3.70
N SER A 115 -8.56 1.07 3.85
CA SER A 115 -9.60 0.31 3.18
C SER A 115 -9.66 0.49 1.65
N LEU A 116 -8.70 1.20 1.06
CA LEU A 116 -8.61 1.45 -0.38
C LEU A 116 -8.42 0.15 -1.19
N PHE A 117 -7.92 -0.92 -0.55
CA PHE A 117 -7.78 -2.26 -1.13
C PHE A 117 -8.58 -3.35 -0.40
N THR A 118 -9.43 -2.98 0.57
CA THR A 118 -10.40 -3.91 1.15
C THR A 118 -11.60 -3.98 0.22
N GLY A 119 -11.66 -5.04 -0.59
CA GLY A 119 -12.85 -5.35 -1.39
C GLY A 119 -14.08 -5.47 -0.49
N ALA A 120 -15.25 -5.11 -1.01
CA ALA A 120 -16.51 -5.14 -0.27
C ALA A 120 -16.80 -6.56 0.24
N MET A 121 -16.41 -6.82 1.48
CA MET A 121 -16.81 -8.03 2.20
C MET A 121 -18.24 -7.82 2.66
N VAL A 122 -19.15 -8.69 2.20
CA VAL A 122 -20.51 -8.76 2.75
C VAL A 122 -20.35 -9.16 4.21
N PRO A 123 -20.65 -8.28 5.19
CA PRO A 123 -20.57 -8.67 6.59
C PRO A 123 -21.57 -9.80 6.81
N ALA A 124 -21.18 -10.83 7.57
CA ALA A 124 -22.08 -11.95 7.90
C ALA A 124 -23.42 -11.46 8.50
N SER A 125 -23.43 -10.27 9.12
CA SER A 125 -24.60 -9.54 9.60
C SER A 125 -25.65 -9.20 8.52
N GLY A 126 -25.27 -9.16 7.24
CA GLY A 126 -26.18 -8.98 6.10
C GLY A 126 -26.85 -10.28 5.65
N LEU A 127 -26.30 -11.45 6.02
CA LEU A 127 -26.90 -12.77 5.80
C LEU A 127 -27.64 -13.29 7.05
N THR A 128 -27.27 -12.82 8.25
CA THR A 128 -28.09 -13.02 9.44
C THR A 128 -29.18 -11.95 9.48
N MET A 129 -30.30 -12.22 8.82
CA MET A 129 -31.54 -11.50 9.16
C MET A 129 -31.66 -11.52 10.68
N ASN A 130 -31.76 -10.33 11.29
CA ASN A 130 -31.92 -10.18 12.73
C ASN A 130 -33.00 -11.15 13.20
N THR A 131 -32.61 -12.14 13.99
CA THR A 131 -33.48 -13.25 14.42
C THR A 131 -34.71 -12.73 15.16
N ALA A 132 -34.70 -11.52 15.71
CA ALA A 132 -35.88 -10.89 16.29
C ALA A 132 -36.88 -10.40 15.22
N LYS A 133 -36.42 -9.86 14.08
CA LYS A 133 -37.30 -9.52 12.95
C LYS A 133 -37.79 -10.77 12.22
N ALA A 134 -36.95 -11.79 12.05
CA ALA A 134 -37.36 -13.06 11.46
C ALA A 134 -38.42 -13.77 12.32
N ASN A 135 -38.26 -13.77 13.66
CA ASN A 135 -39.23 -14.35 14.59
C ASN A 135 -40.56 -13.57 14.62
N ALA A 136 -40.52 -12.23 14.52
CA ALA A 136 -41.74 -11.43 14.41
C ALA A 136 -42.56 -11.73 13.13
N LEU A 137 -41.90 -12.03 12.00
CA LEU A 137 -42.58 -12.44 10.77
C LEU A 137 -43.18 -13.85 10.85
N VAL A 138 -42.60 -14.75 11.65
CA VAL A 138 -43.16 -16.09 11.93
C VAL A 138 -44.43 -16.00 12.79
N HIS A 139 -44.48 -15.09 13.77
CA HIS A 139 -45.66 -14.89 14.62
C HIS A 139 -46.80 -14.09 13.96
N HIS A 140 -46.55 -13.42 12.82
CA HIS A 140 -47.58 -12.79 12.00
C HIS A 140 -48.08 -13.68 10.85
N VAL A 141 -47.62 -14.94 10.76
CA VAL A 141 -48.26 -15.93 9.88
C VAL A 141 -49.66 -16.21 10.45
N PRO A 142 -50.74 -15.91 9.70
CA PRO A 142 -52.08 -16.20 10.16
C PRO A 142 -52.24 -17.72 10.32
N THR A 143 -52.47 -18.17 11.54
CA THR A 143 -52.68 -19.58 11.92
C THR A 143 -54.02 -20.16 11.42
N GLU A 144 -54.75 -19.43 10.58
CA GLU A 144 -56.06 -19.80 10.02
C GLU A 144 -55.97 -20.81 8.85
N MET A 145 -54.77 -21.29 8.48
CA MET A 145 -54.59 -22.34 7.45
C MET A 145 -54.09 -23.68 7.99
N VAL A 146 -54.03 -23.88 9.31
CA VAL A 146 -53.82 -25.21 9.88
C VAL A 146 -55.20 -25.81 10.19
N CYS A 147 -55.85 -26.32 9.14
CA CYS A 147 -57.06 -27.13 9.28
C CYS A 147 -56.74 -28.36 10.15
N LYS A 148 -57.57 -28.57 11.18
CA LYS A 148 -57.60 -29.74 12.05
C LYS A 148 -58.52 -30.81 11.47
#